data_AF-A0A4Q3JJE2-F1
#
_entry.id   AF-A0A4Q3JJE2-F1
#
_cell.length_a   1.000
_cell.length_b   1.000
_cell.length_c   1.000
_cell.angle_alpha   90.00
_cell.angle_beta   90.00
_cell.angle_gamma   90.00
#
_symmetry.space_group_name_H-M   'P 1'
#
loop_
_entity.id
_entity.type
_entity.pdbx_description
1 polymer ?
#
loop_
_entity_poly.entity_id
_entity_poly.type
_entity_poly.pdbx_seq_one_letter_code
_entity_poly.pdbx_strand_id
1 'polypeptide(L)'
;MPIHEDDIAELTVLLSPERLGPLTSLTGNVKAAIELHQETLRLGAALMSVTATIEIALRNAICENLGDHFGTAGWLLTPPAPFRWRESEEKKIAGALDSARRAEYSKLSQTEKHGLDSLAFPNGRPAHLSHLKRAKGRREEIHVSDGKIIAELTFYIWKRLCGPDYEHTLWKPTLKKTFPHKKVRRAEVADHLETLYQSRNRLAHHEPVLHKRFHETMNAIKFIVEHLQADPPSSETPRARLVAEDIEALRIRAEVLHARLDSFRT
;
A
#
# COMPACT_ATOMS: atom_id res chain seq x y z
N MET A 1 -13.83 -22.89 11.14
CA MET A 1 -13.35 -24.28 11.19
C MET A 1 -13.16 -24.61 12.67
N PRO A 2 -13.80 -25.66 13.21
CA PRO A 2 -13.66 -25.98 14.61
C PRO A 2 -12.20 -26.37 14.90
N ILE A 3 -11.63 -25.79 15.96
CA ILE A 3 -10.31 -26.19 16.46
C ILE A 3 -10.53 -27.44 17.32
N HIS A 4 -9.85 -28.54 17.00
CA HIS A 4 -9.87 -29.75 17.82
C HIS A 4 -9.08 -29.52 19.09
N GLU A 5 -9.54 -30.10 20.22
CA GLU A 5 -8.87 -29.94 21.52
C GLU A 5 -7.43 -30.45 21.49
N ASP A 6 -7.20 -31.56 20.79
CA ASP A 6 -5.90 -32.21 20.67
C ASP A 6 -4.86 -31.33 19.93
N ASP A 7 -5.32 -30.38 19.09
CA ASP A 7 -4.45 -29.52 18.29
C ASP A 7 -3.99 -28.25 19.04
N ILE A 8 -4.60 -27.92 20.20
CA ILE A 8 -4.41 -26.61 20.86
C ILE A 8 -2.94 -26.37 21.23
N ALA A 9 -2.26 -27.39 21.76
CA ALA A 9 -0.87 -27.26 22.19
C ALA A 9 0.06 -26.95 21.00
N GLU A 10 -0.10 -27.66 19.90
CA GLU A 10 0.68 -27.46 18.68
C GLU A 10 0.39 -26.08 18.05
N LEU A 11 -0.89 -25.72 17.92
CA LEU A 11 -1.30 -24.43 17.38
C LEU A 11 -0.77 -23.24 18.19
N THR A 12 -0.68 -23.39 19.52
CA THR A 12 -0.13 -22.34 20.39
C THR A 12 1.35 -22.09 20.10
N VAL A 13 2.12 -23.15 19.85
CA VAL A 13 3.54 -23.04 19.48
C VAL A 13 3.68 -22.38 18.09
N LEU A 14 2.83 -22.76 17.14
CA LEU A 14 2.87 -22.22 15.76
C LEU A 14 2.52 -20.74 15.66
N LEU A 15 1.59 -20.24 16.49
CA LEU A 15 1.12 -18.86 16.43
C LEU A 15 1.94 -17.87 17.27
N SER A 16 2.94 -18.36 18.01
CA SER A 16 3.80 -17.61 18.94
C SER A 16 3.10 -17.09 20.22
N PRO A 17 3.77 -17.20 21.39
CA PRO A 17 3.28 -16.65 22.65
C PRO A 17 3.06 -15.14 22.61
N GLU A 18 3.84 -14.39 21.85
CA GLU A 18 3.75 -12.93 21.74
C GLU A 18 2.43 -12.50 21.07
N ARG A 19 1.92 -13.28 20.12
CA ARG A 19 0.64 -13.01 19.43
C ARG A 19 -0.55 -13.42 20.26
N LEU A 20 -0.47 -14.59 20.92
CA LEU A 20 -1.57 -15.15 21.69
C LEU A 20 -1.64 -14.58 23.10
N GLY A 21 -0.53 -14.18 23.71
CA GLY A 21 -0.45 -13.75 25.11
C GLY A 21 -1.50 -12.70 25.53
N PRO A 22 -1.69 -11.60 24.79
CA PRO A 22 -2.73 -10.62 25.09
C PRO A 22 -4.15 -11.20 25.02
N LEU A 23 -4.41 -12.09 24.05
CA LEU A 23 -5.71 -12.73 23.87
C LEU A 23 -5.96 -13.81 24.92
N THR A 24 -4.96 -14.62 25.26
CA THR A 24 -5.04 -15.60 26.34
C THR A 24 -5.26 -14.93 27.69
N SER A 25 -4.60 -13.80 27.94
CA SER A 25 -4.81 -13.00 29.15
C SER A 25 -6.22 -12.42 29.21
N LEU A 26 -6.80 -12.06 28.07
CA LEU A 26 -8.16 -11.55 27.97
C LEU A 26 -9.21 -12.67 28.15
N THR A 27 -9.04 -13.81 27.49
CA THR A 27 -10.06 -14.86 27.46
C THR A 27 -9.99 -15.84 28.61
N GLY A 28 -8.82 -15.98 29.25
CA GLY A 28 -8.53 -17.09 30.18
C GLY A 28 -8.55 -18.47 29.52
N ASN A 29 -8.69 -18.54 28.19
CA ASN A 29 -8.89 -19.78 27.44
C ASN A 29 -8.10 -19.73 26.12
N VAL A 30 -7.16 -20.67 25.96
CA VAL A 30 -6.23 -20.72 24.82
C VAL A 30 -6.97 -20.96 23.51
N LYS A 31 -7.97 -21.84 23.48
CA LYS A 31 -8.79 -22.09 22.29
C LYS A 31 -9.50 -20.81 21.82
N ALA A 32 -10.16 -20.10 22.74
CA ALA A 32 -10.82 -18.83 22.44
C ALA A 32 -9.81 -17.77 21.96
N ALA A 33 -8.60 -17.74 22.52
CA ALA A 33 -7.54 -16.84 22.06
C ALA A 33 -7.11 -17.14 20.62
N ILE A 34 -6.96 -18.42 20.26
CA ILE A 34 -6.64 -18.83 18.88
C ILE A 34 -7.80 -18.45 17.93
N GLU A 35 -9.05 -18.67 18.32
CA GLU A 35 -10.21 -18.30 17.50
C GLU A 35 -10.28 -16.79 17.24
N LEU A 36 -10.12 -15.97 18.29
CA LEU A 36 -10.09 -14.51 18.19
C LEU A 36 -8.92 -14.01 17.34
N HIS A 37 -7.76 -14.65 17.45
CA HIS A 37 -6.61 -14.35 16.60
C HIS A 37 -6.96 -14.58 15.11
N GLN A 38 -7.56 -15.74 14.78
CA GLN A 38 -7.96 -16.05 13.41
C GLN A 38 -9.07 -15.12 12.88
N GLU A 39 -10.01 -14.72 13.72
CA GLU A 39 -11.03 -13.73 13.37
C GLU A 39 -10.44 -12.34 13.13
N THR A 40 -9.49 -11.94 13.95
CA THR A 40 -8.72 -10.69 13.80
C THR A 40 -7.96 -10.67 12.48
N LEU A 41 -7.29 -11.77 12.12
CA LEU A 41 -6.62 -11.91 10.81
C LEU A 41 -7.62 -11.84 9.65
N ARG A 42 -8.78 -12.50 9.77
CA ARG A 42 -9.84 -12.46 8.75
C ARG A 42 -10.46 -11.08 8.59
N LEU A 43 -10.59 -10.30 9.65
CA LEU A 43 -11.00 -8.89 9.58
C LEU A 43 -9.92 -8.05 8.89
N GLY A 44 -8.66 -8.25 9.29
CA GLY A 44 -7.52 -7.55 8.71
C GLY A 44 -7.34 -7.80 7.21
N ALA A 45 -7.54 -9.03 6.75
CA ALA A 45 -7.50 -9.39 5.33
C ALA A 45 -8.61 -8.68 4.52
N ALA A 46 -9.83 -8.62 5.06
CA ALA A 46 -10.94 -7.89 4.43
C ALA A 46 -10.65 -6.38 4.35
N LEU A 47 -10.14 -5.79 5.43
CA LEU A 47 -9.75 -4.38 5.45
C LEU A 47 -8.60 -4.08 4.47
N MET A 48 -7.64 -5.00 4.31
CA MET A 48 -6.56 -4.89 3.34
C MET A 48 -7.11 -4.87 1.90
N SER A 49 -8.11 -5.69 1.59
CA SER A 49 -8.76 -5.71 0.27
C SER A 49 -9.35 -4.35 -0.09
N VAL A 50 -10.16 -3.77 0.81
CA VAL A 50 -10.76 -2.44 0.61
C VAL A 50 -9.66 -1.37 0.48
N THR A 51 -8.64 -1.43 1.33
CA THR A 51 -7.52 -0.48 1.30
C THR A 51 -6.74 -0.55 -0.01
N ALA A 52 -6.50 -1.76 -0.55
CA ALA A 52 -5.81 -1.95 -1.82
C ALA A 52 -6.59 -1.34 -3.00
N THR A 53 -7.91 -1.55 -3.05
CA THR A 53 -8.77 -0.94 -4.09
C THR A 53 -8.70 0.59 -4.05
N ILE A 54 -8.72 1.17 -2.84
CA ILE A 54 -8.62 2.62 -2.65
C ILE A 54 -7.22 3.14 -3.01
N GLU A 55 -6.17 2.43 -2.63
CA GLU A 55 -4.77 2.77 -2.97
C GLU A 55 -4.57 2.82 -4.49
N ILE A 56 -5.08 1.82 -5.22
CA ILE A 56 -4.99 1.78 -6.69
C ILE A 56 -5.72 2.97 -7.31
N ALA A 57 -6.93 3.29 -6.84
CA ALA A 57 -7.69 4.44 -7.32
C ALA A 57 -6.97 5.77 -7.04
N LEU A 58 -6.47 5.95 -5.81
CA LEU A 58 -5.71 7.14 -5.40
C LEU A 58 -4.44 7.31 -6.25
N ARG A 59 -3.66 6.23 -6.40
CA ARG A 59 -2.44 6.20 -7.20
C ARG A 59 -2.73 6.63 -8.63
N ASN A 60 -3.75 6.03 -9.26
CA ASN A 60 -4.06 6.31 -10.65
C ASN A 60 -4.51 7.77 -10.82
N ALA A 61 -5.36 8.28 -9.92
CA ALA A 61 -5.80 9.67 -9.93
C ALA A 61 -4.64 10.67 -9.76
N ILE A 62 -3.69 10.39 -8.85
CA ILE A 62 -2.49 11.21 -8.67
C ILE A 62 -1.59 11.15 -9.90
N CYS A 63 -1.32 9.96 -10.44
CA CYS A 63 -0.43 9.78 -11.58
C CYS A 63 -0.98 10.41 -12.86
N GLU A 64 -2.28 10.27 -13.12
CA GLU A 64 -2.96 10.96 -14.23
C GLU A 64 -2.84 12.48 -14.07
N ASN A 65 -3.17 13.00 -12.89
CA ASN A 65 -3.07 14.44 -12.62
C ASN A 65 -1.63 14.99 -12.77
N LEU A 66 -0.62 14.25 -12.31
CA LEU A 66 0.78 14.65 -12.44
C LEU A 66 1.28 14.52 -13.88
N GLY A 67 0.84 13.49 -14.61
CA GLY A 67 1.12 13.32 -16.03
C GLY A 67 0.63 14.51 -16.85
N ASP A 68 -0.62 14.92 -16.63
CA ASP A 68 -1.20 16.10 -17.28
C ASP A 68 -0.49 17.40 -16.86
N HIS A 69 -0.09 17.52 -15.60
CA HIS A 69 0.58 18.70 -15.09
C HIS A 69 1.99 18.88 -15.68
N PHE A 70 2.76 17.80 -15.75
CA PHE A 70 4.12 17.85 -16.28
C PHE A 70 4.16 17.81 -17.82
N GLY A 71 3.13 17.24 -18.46
CA GLY A 71 2.97 17.26 -19.92
C GLY A 71 4.08 16.56 -20.70
N THR A 72 4.85 15.67 -20.07
CA THR A 72 5.95 14.93 -20.69
C THR A 72 5.96 13.47 -20.26
N ALA A 73 6.39 12.58 -21.15
CA ALA A 73 6.65 11.19 -20.82
C ALA A 73 7.90 11.07 -19.92
N GLY A 74 7.93 10.06 -19.04
CA GLY A 74 9.06 9.86 -18.14
C GLY A 74 9.18 10.90 -17.02
N TRP A 75 8.12 11.70 -16.78
CA TRP A 75 8.11 12.73 -15.74
C TRP A 75 8.45 12.18 -14.34
N LEU A 76 8.19 10.89 -14.10
CA LEU A 76 8.47 10.26 -12.82
C LEU A 76 9.97 10.16 -12.54
N LEU A 77 10.78 9.78 -13.54
CA LEU A 77 12.24 9.67 -13.41
C LEU A 77 12.93 11.01 -13.65
N THR A 78 12.42 11.78 -14.60
CA THR A 78 12.99 13.04 -15.08
C THR A 78 11.91 14.10 -15.18
N PRO A 79 11.45 14.66 -14.05
CA PRO A 79 10.42 15.69 -14.08
C PRO A 79 10.95 16.99 -14.71
N PRO A 80 10.09 17.77 -15.41
CA PRO A 80 10.44 19.08 -15.93
C PRO A 80 10.88 20.08 -14.86
N ALA A 81 11.87 20.91 -15.18
CA ALA A 81 12.26 22.04 -14.35
C ALA A 81 11.11 23.05 -14.20
N PRO A 82 10.99 23.76 -13.04
CA PRO A 82 11.92 23.77 -11.92
C PRO A 82 11.67 22.67 -10.87
N PHE A 83 10.71 21.76 -11.09
CA PHE A 83 10.39 20.73 -10.11
C PHE A 83 11.53 19.71 -9.99
N ARG A 84 11.80 19.28 -8.75
CA ARG A 84 12.71 18.18 -8.44
C ARG A 84 12.16 17.35 -7.30
N TRP A 85 12.36 16.04 -7.38
CA TRP A 85 12.10 15.15 -6.25
C TRP A 85 13.01 15.51 -5.09
N ARG A 86 12.52 15.30 -3.86
CA ARG A 86 13.39 15.29 -2.69
C ARG A 86 14.13 13.95 -2.66
N GLU A 87 15.29 13.94 -2.01
CA GLU A 87 16.17 12.77 -1.94
C GLU A 87 15.43 11.49 -1.49
N SER A 88 14.51 11.61 -0.53
CA SER A 88 13.73 10.47 -0.02
C SER A 88 12.75 9.87 -1.02
N GLU A 89 12.20 10.69 -1.92
CA GLU A 89 11.28 10.28 -2.98
C GLU A 89 12.07 9.76 -4.18
N GLU A 90 13.15 10.43 -4.56
CA GLU A 90 14.07 10.00 -5.61
C GLU A 90 14.63 8.59 -5.34
N LYS A 91 15.10 8.33 -4.12
CA LYS A 91 15.58 6.99 -3.71
C LYS A 91 14.51 5.92 -3.83
N LYS A 92 13.25 6.24 -3.49
CA LYS A 92 12.13 5.28 -3.58
C LYS A 92 11.73 5.02 -5.03
N ILE A 93 11.73 6.06 -5.87
CA ILE A 93 11.48 5.95 -7.31
C ILE A 93 12.57 5.11 -7.99
N ALA A 94 13.86 5.35 -7.65
CA ALA A 94 14.97 4.54 -8.14
C ALA A 94 14.87 3.07 -7.69
N GLY A 95 14.47 2.83 -6.44
CA GLY A 95 14.20 1.49 -5.92
C GLY A 95 13.07 0.78 -6.66
N ALA A 96 11.97 1.49 -6.95
CA ALA A 96 10.84 0.97 -7.73
C ALA A 96 11.25 0.67 -9.18
N LEU A 97 12.06 1.51 -9.81
CA LEU A 97 12.64 1.25 -11.14
C LEU A 97 13.48 -0.05 -11.13
N ASP A 98 14.33 -0.22 -10.13
CA ASP A 98 15.15 -1.41 -9.97
C ASP A 98 14.30 -2.68 -9.72
N SER A 99 13.21 -2.57 -8.95
CA SER A 99 12.23 -3.64 -8.76
C SER A 99 11.50 -4.01 -10.06
N ALA A 100 11.01 -3.02 -10.80
CA ALA A 100 10.34 -3.25 -12.09
C ALA A 100 11.30 -3.94 -13.08
N ARG A 101 12.57 -3.50 -13.13
CA ARG A 101 13.61 -4.15 -13.95
C ARG A 101 13.89 -5.58 -13.50
N ARG A 102 13.88 -5.89 -12.20
CA ARG A 102 14.00 -7.28 -11.71
C ARG A 102 12.85 -8.15 -12.19
N ALA A 103 11.61 -7.64 -12.11
CA ALA A 103 10.42 -8.38 -12.51
C ALA A 103 10.41 -8.68 -14.02
N GLU A 104 10.93 -7.77 -14.85
CA GLU A 104 11.11 -8.04 -16.28
C GLU A 104 12.27 -9.00 -16.54
N TYR A 105 13.40 -8.81 -15.84
CA TYR A 105 14.56 -9.69 -15.97
C TYR A 105 14.26 -11.14 -15.60
N SER A 106 13.39 -11.39 -14.61
CA SER A 106 13.02 -12.75 -14.22
C SER A 106 12.25 -13.48 -15.32
N LYS A 107 11.58 -12.76 -16.23
CA LYS A 107 10.83 -13.34 -17.35
C LYS A 107 11.72 -13.73 -18.53
N LEU A 108 12.95 -13.23 -18.61
CA LEU A 108 13.88 -13.52 -19.70
C LEU A 108 14.49 -14.92 -19.59
N SER A 109 14.61 -15.59 -20.74
CA SER A 109 15.39 -16.81 -20.92
C SER A 109 16.89 -16.57 -20.68
N GLN A 110 17.67 -17.65 -20.52
CA GLN A 110 19.12 -17.52 -20.37
C GLN A 110 19.79 -16.92 -21.60
N THR A 111 19.28 -17.20 -22.80
CA THR A 111 19.80 -16.65 -24.06
C THR A 111 19.59 -15.14 -24.13
N GLU A 112 18.38 -14.64 -23.83
CA GLU A 112 18.08 -13.20 -23.80
C GLU A 112 18.93 -12.49 -22.74
N LYS A 113 19.10 -13.09 -21.55
CA LYS A 113 19.97 -12.56 -20.50
C LYS A 113 21.43 -12.45 -20.95
N HIS A 114 21.92 -13.41 -21.75
CA HIS A 114 23.26 -13.33 -22.35
C HIS A 114 23.34 -12.26 -23.44
N GLY A 115 22.27 -12.08 -24.22
CA GLY A 115 22.19 -11.00 -25.22
C GLY A 115 22.35 -9.60 -24.61
N LEU A 116 21.97 -9.39 -23.35
CA LEU A 116 22.17 -8.13 -22.63
C LEU A 116 23.63 -7.85 -22.25
N ASP A 117 24.55 -8.82 -22.33
CA ASP A 117 25.94 -8.59 -21.94
C ASP A 117 26.66 -7.58 -22.84
N SER A 118 26.34 -7.54 -24.14
CA SER A 118 26.96 -6.59 -25.08
C SER A 118 26.54 -5.15 -24.80
N LEU A 119 25.29 -4.95 -24.35
CA LEU A 119 24.76 -3.65 -23.95
C LEU A 119 25.30 -3.22 -22.59
N ALA A 120 25.26 -4.13 -21.60
CA ALA A 120 25.69 -3.84 -20.23
C ALA A 120 27.21 -3.68 -20.08
N PHE A 121 28.01 -4.32 -20.95
CA PHE A 121 29.47 -4.32 -20.90
C PHE A 121 30.07 -4.07 -22.29
N PRO A 122 29.91 -2.84 -22.85
CA PRO A 122 30.32 -2.54 -24.22
C PRO A 122 31.83 -2.68 -24.44
N ASN A 123 32.63 -2.45 -23.39
CA ASN A 123 34.10 -2.60 -23.41
C ASN A 123 34.57 -4.00 -22.99
N GLY A 124 33.68 -4.98 -23.00
CA GLY A 124 33.94 -6.34 -22.52
C GLY A 124 33.65 -6.50 -21.04
N ARG A 125 33.21 -7.71 -20.68
CA ARG A 125 32.87 -8.07 -19.30
C ARG A 125 34.16 -8.26 -18.47
N PRO A 126 34.28 -7.63 -17.29
CA PRO A 126 35.41 -7.88 -16.37
C PRO A 126 35.51 -9.36 -15.96
N ALA A 127 36.73 -9.91 -15.92
CA ALA A 127 36.98 -11.33 -15.67
C ALA A 127 36.42 -11.85 -14.33
N HIS A 128 36.44 -11.02 -13.28
CA HIS A 128 35.99 -11.39 -11.93
C HIS A 128 34.65 -10.73 -11.52
N LEU A 129 33.79 -10.42 -12.49
CA LEU A 129 32.49 -9.83 -12.19
C LEU A 129 31.55 -10.84 -11.53
N SER A 130 31.20 -10.61 -10.27
CA SER A 130 30.24 -11.45 -9.55
C SER A 130 28.91 -11.59 -10.32
N HIS A 131 28.23 -12.72 -10.15
CA HIS A 131 26.91 -12.95 -10.74
C HIS A 131 25.90 -11.83 -10.41
N LEU A 132 25.90 -11.32 -9.17
CA LEU A 132 25.03 -10.24 -8.74
C LEU A 132 25.32 -8.93 -9.50
N LYS A 133 26.59 -8.53 -9.61
CA LYS A 133 26.99 -7.34 -10.38
C LYS A 133 26.68 -7.49 -11.88
N ARG A 134 26.87 -8.69 -12.44
CA ARG A 134 26.51 -8.98 -13.83
C ARG A 134 25.01 -8.85 -14.06
N ALA A 135 24.20 -9.46 -13.19
CA ALA A 135 22.75 -9.35 -13.25
C ALA A 135 22.29 -7.90 -13.08
N LYS A 136 22.92 -7.11 -12.20
CA LYS A 136 22.64 -5.69 -12.04
C LYS A 136 22.90 -4.90 -13.32
N GLY A 137 24.09 -5.02 -13.92
CA GLY A 137 24.41 -4.33 -15.18
C GLY A 137 23.42 -4.67 -16.30
N ARG A 138 23.11 -5.96 -16.49
CA ARG A 138 22.10 -6.39 -17.47
C ARG A 138 20.71 -5.78 -17.23
N ARG A 139 20.31 -5.65 -15.97
CA ARG A 139 19.00 -5.10 -15.59
C ARG A 139 18.91 -3.60 -15.85
N GLU A 140 20.02 -2.88 -15.79
CA GLU A 140 20.06 -1.43 -16.08
C GLU A 140 19.73 -1.13 -17.55
N GLU A 141 20.00 -2.08 -18.45
CA GLU A 141 19.65 -2.01 -19.89
C GLU A 141 18.16 -2.31 -20.18
N ILE A 142 17.42 -2.81 -19.19
CA ILE A 142 15.99 -3.08 -19.35
C ILE A 142 15.21 -1.79 -19.23
N HIS A 143 14.48 -1.48 -20.28
CA HIS A 143 13.53 -0.38 -20.33
C HIS A 143 12.18 -0.83 -19.74
N VAL A 144 11.66 -0.07 -18.80
CA VAL A 144 10.35 -0.30 -18.17
C VAL A 144 9.49 0.95 -18.32
N SER A 145 8.19 0.77 -18.48
CA SER A 145 7.25 1.90 -18.54
C SER A 145 7.04 2.53 -17.17
N ASP A 146 6.66 3.80 -17.14
CA ASP A 146 6.27 4.52 -15.91
C ASP A 146 5.20 3.75 -15.13
N GLY A 147 4.23 3.14 -15.82
CA GLY A 147 3.20 2.31 -15.19
C GLY A 147 3.76 1.12 -14.41
N LYS A 148 4.83 0.46 -14.90
CA LYS A 148 5.51 -0.62 -14.16
C LYS A 148 6.26 -0.08 -12.95
N ILE A 149 6.91 1.08 -13.07
CA ILE A 149 7.59 1.73 -11.94
C ILE A 149 6.57 2.14 -10.86
N ILE A 150 5.46 2.76 -11.27
CA ILE A 150 4.36 3.20 -10.40
C ILE A 150 3.75 2.01 -9.64
N ALA A 151 3.65 0.85 -10.29
CA ALA A 151 3.15 -0.37 -9.66
C ALA A 151 4.05 -0.91 -8.53
N GLU A 152 5.34 -0.59 -8.55
CA GLU A 152 6.31 -0.99 -7.53
C GLU A 152 6.43 0.03 -6.39
N LEU A 153 5.77 1.20 -6.49
CA LEU A 153 5.71 2.19 -5.42
C LEU A 153 4.68 1.79 -4.36
N THR A 154 5.05 1.94 -3.09
CA THR A 154 4.15 1.71 -1.95
C THR A 154 3.27 2.94 -1.66
N PHE A 155 2.17 2.73 -0.92
CA PHE A 155 1.31 3.78 -0.36
C PHE A 155 2.06 4.99 0.22
N TYR A 156 3.24 4.78 0.80
CA TYR A 156 4.08 5.84 1.36
C TYR A 156 4.26 7.02 0.38
N ILE A 157 4.49 6.76 -0.90
CA ILE A 157 4.72 7.85 -1.87
C ILE A 157 3.48 8.72 -1.97
N TRP A 158 2.30 8.12 -2.14
CA TRP A 158 1.05 8.85 -2.33
C TRP A 158 0.71 9.73 -1.13
N LYS A 159 0.85 9.21 0.11
CA LYS A 159 0.67 10.05 1.30
C LYS A 159 1.71 11.17 1.42
N ARG A 160 2.94 10.92 0.98
CA ARG A 160 4.04 11.88 1.06
C ARG A 160 3.84 13.05 0.10
N LEU A 161 3.34 12.79 -1.10
CA LEU A 161 3.04 13.84 -2.10
C LEU A 161 1.93 14.81 -1.63
N CYS A 162 1.01 14.35 -0.80
CA CYS A 162 -0.02 15.18 -0.17
C CYS A 162 0.46 15.88 1.13
N GLY A 163 1.71 15.66 1.55
CA GLY A 163 2.30 16.26 2.74
C GLY A 163 2.65 17.75 2.59
N PRO A 164 2.98 18.42 3.72
CA PRO A 164 3.30 19.87 3.73
C PRO A 164 4.53 20.20 2.87
N ASP A 165 5.49 19.27 2.79
CA ASP A 165 6.72 19.43 2.00
C ASP A 165 6.52 19.63 0.50
N TYR A 166 5.34 19.26 0.00
CA TYR A 166 4.92 19.40 -1.39
C TYR A 166 3.80 20.41 -1.59
N GLU A 167 3.51 21.24 -0.59
CA GLU A 167 2.38 22.17 -0.64
C GLU A 167 2.49 23.17 -1.81
N HIS A 168 3.66 23.78 -1.98
CA HIS A 168 3.88 24.80 -3.00
C HIS A 168 4.28 24.22 -4.37
N THR A 169 4.88 23.03 -4.38
CA THR A 169 5.45 22.42 -5.59
C THR A 169 4.49 21.46 -6.29
N LEU A 170 3.59 20.80 -5.56
CA LEU A 170 2.61 19.87 -6.16
C LEU A 170 1.16 20.17 -5.74
N TRP A 171 0.89 20.41 -4.45
CA TRP A 171 -0.50 20.56 -3.98
C TRP A 171 -1.22 21.77 -4.58
N LYS A 172 -0.72 22.99 -4.33
CA LYS A 172 -1.32 24.24 -4.81
C LYS A 172 -1.39 24.28 -6.36
N PRO A 173 -0.34 23.87 -7.10
CA PRO A 173 -0.35 23.88 -8.55
C PRO A 173 -1.29 22.83 -9.18
N THR A 174 -1.31 21.60 -8.66
CA THR A 174 -2.02 20.50 -9.35
C THR A 174 -2.74 19.49 -8.45
N LEU A 175 -2.13 18.95 -7.38
CA LEU A 175 -2.74 17.81 -6.67
C LEU A 175 -4.05 18.15 -5.99
N LYS A 176 -4.31 19.41 -5.63
CA LYS A 176 -5.65 19.81 -5.14
C LYS A 176 -6.77 19.48 -6.14
N LYS A 177 -6.47 19.34 -7.44
CA LYS A 177 -7.44 18.95 -8.47
C LYS A 177 -7.89 17.49 -8.34
N THR A 178 -7.12 16.63 -7.67
CA THR A 178 -7.56 15.26 -7.33
C THR A 178 -8.59 15.26 -6.20
N PHE A 179 -8.76 16.37 -5.48
CA PHE A 179 -9.79 16.59 -4.46
C PHE A 179 -10.52 17.91 -4.76
N PRO A 180 -11.34 17.96 -5.83
CA PRO A 180 -11.80 19.21 -6.43
C PRO A 180 -12.74 20.03 -5.54
N HIS A 181 -13.38 19.42 -4.54
CA HIS A 181 -14.26 20.12 -3.61
C HIS A 181 -13.53 21.20 -2.80
N LYS A 182 -13.93 22.46 -2.97
CA LYS A 182 -13.22 23.65 -2.43
C LYS A 182 -13.00 23.67 -0.92
N LYS A 183 -13.81 22.95 -0.13
CA LYS A 183 -13.67 22.89 1.33
C LYS A 183 -12.59 21.93 1.81
N VAL A 184 -12.15 21.00 0.95
CA VAL A 184 -11.13 20.00 1.29
C VAL A 184 -9.77 20.67 1.40
N ARG A 185 -9.10 20.48 2.54
CA ARG A 185 -7.77 21.05 2.78
C ARG A 185 -6.69 19.98 2.60
N ARG A 186 -5.48 20.41 2.23
CA ARG A 186 -4.30 19.52 2.13
C ARG A 186 -4.07 18.73 3.42
N ALA A 187 -4.13 19.42 4.56
CA ALA A 187 -3.87 18.82 5.86
C ALA A 187 -4.86 17.68 6.15
N GLU A 188 -6.14 17.90 5.91
CA GLU A 188 -7.19 16.88 6.07
C GLU A 188 -6.93 15.65 5.18
N VAL A 189 -6.59 15.86 3.90
CA VAL A 189 -6.20 14.76 3.01
C VAL A 189 -4.96 14.02 3.55
N ALA A 190 -3.93 14.76 3.98
CA ALA A 190 -2.72 14.17 4.52
C ALA A 190 -2.99 13.32 5.78
N ASP A 191 -3.86 13.78 6.67
CA ASP A 191 -4.23 13.08 7.91
C ASP A 191 -4.99 11.77 7.64
N HIS A 192 -5.93 11.79 6.69
CA HIS A 192 -6.62 10.58 6.25
C HIS A 192 -5.68 9.59 5.55
N LEU A 193 -4.79 10.07 4.68
CA LEU A 193 -3.79 9.22 4.03
C LEU A 193 -2.78 8.65 5.05
N GLU A 194 -2.39 9.41 6.07
CA GLU A 194 -1.54 8.90 7.15
C GLU A 194 -2.25 7.79 7.93
N THR A 195 -3.54 7.97 8.24
CA THR A 195 -4.35 6.94 8.91
C THR A 195 -4.40 5.64 8.11
N LEU A 196 -4.67 5.73 6.79
CA LEU A 196 -4.68 4.57 5.90
C LEU A 196 -3.30 3.91 5.81
N TYR A 197 -2.24 4.70 5.68
CA TYR A 197 -0.85 4.20 5.63
C TYR A 197 -0.49 3.41 6.90
N GLN A 198 -0.79 3.95 8.07
CA GLN A 198 -0.49 3.29 9.36
C GLN A 198 -1.28 2.00 9.52
N SER A 199 -2.58 2.01 9.19
CA SER A 199 -3.41 0.80 9.27
C SER A 199 -2.96 -0.26 8.27
N ARG A 200 -2.69 0.11 7.02
CA ARG A 200 -2.15 -0.80 6.00
C ARG A 200 -0.84 -1.44 6.44
N ASN A 201 0.09 -0.67 6.99
CA ASN A 201 1.37 -1.21 7.45
C ASN A 201 1.22 -2.17 8.62
N ARG A 202 0.34 -1.87 9.58
CA ARG A 202 0.02 -2.80 10.66
C ARG A 202 -0.51 -4.12 10.11
N LEU A 203 -1.47 -4.08 9.20
CA LEU A 203 -2.03 -5.28 8.58
C LEU A 203 -0.97 -6.10 7.81
N ALA A 204 -0.03 -5.43 7.13
CA ALA A 204 1.09 -6.08 6.45
C ALA A 204 2.08 -6.76 7.43
N HIS A 205 2.11 -6.33 8.70
CA HIS A 205 2.85 -6.97 9.79
C HIS A 205 1.99 -7.94 10.62
N HIS A 206 0.80 -8.30 10.13
CA HIS A 206 -0.17 -9.15 10.82
C HIS A 206 -0.59 -8.61 12.20
N GLU A 207 -0.54 -7.28 12.37
CA GLU A 207 -0.98 -6.59 13.58
C GLU A 207 -2.47 -6.23 13.51
N PRO A 208 -3.21 -6.31 14.64
CA PRO A 208 -4.62 -5.96 14.69
C PRO A 208 -4.88 -4.48 14.36
N VAL A 209 -6.02 -4.27 13.69
CA VAL A 209 -6.70 -2.98 13.51
C VAL A 209 -8.12 -3.14 14.03
N LEU A 210 -8.31 -2.81 15.32
CA LEU A 210 -9.56 -3.03 16.07
C LEU A 210 -10.00 -1.73 16.77
N HIS A 211 -11.25 -1.69 17.22
CA HIS A 211 -11.88 -0.61 17.97
C HIS A 211 -11.57 0.78 17.40
N LYS A 212 -11.02 1.71 18.20
CA LYS A 212 -10.70 3.09 17.79
C LYS A 212 -9.96 3.16 16.46
N ARG A 213 -8.92 2.33 16.27
CA ARG A 213 -8.12 2.32 15.04
C ARG A 213 -8.94 1.86 13.84
N PHE A 214 -9.83 0.88 14.02
CA PHE A 214 -10.74 0.45 12.98
C PHE A 214 -11.68 1.59 12.57
N HIS A 215 -12.30 2.27 13.53
CA HIS A 215 -13.19 3.40 13.24
C HIS A 215 -12.47 4.56 12.53
N GLU A 216 -11.25 4.91 12.97
CA GLU A 216 -10.42 5.92 12.30
C GLU A 216 -10.10 5.51 10.85
N THR A 217 -9.80 4.23 10.63
CA THR A 217 -9.52 3.70 9.29
C THR A 217 -10.76 3.74 8.40
N MET A 218 -11.93 3.35 8.92
CA MET A 218 -13.18 3.41 8.17
C MET A 218 -13.58 4.86 7.81
N ASN A 219 -13.34 5.81 8.71
CA ASN A 219 -13.56 7.23 8.42
C ASN A 219 -12.63 7.73 7.31
N ALA A 220 -11.36 7.32 7.33
CA ALA A 220 -10.41 7.68 6.27
C ALA A 220 -10.76 7.01 4.92
N ILE A 221 -11.21 5.75 4.94
CA ILE A 221 -11.74 5.05 3.77
C ILE A 221 -12.90 5.84 3.17
N LYS A 222 -13.91 6.14 3.99
CA LYS A 222 -15.10 6.88 3.58
C LYS A 222 -14.72 8.24 2.97
N PHE A 223 -13.82 8.98 3.63
CA PHE A 223 -13.34 10.26 3.14
C PHE A 223 -12.76 10.15 1.71
N ILE A 224 -11.80 9.24 1.48
CA ILE A 224 -11.19 9.08 0.15
C ILE A 224 -12.23 8.62 -0.88
N VAL A 225 -13.11 7.68 -0.50
CA VAL A 225 -14.17 7.17 -1.36
C VAL A 225 -15.13 8.26 -1.81
N GLU A 226 -15.46 9.22 -0.94
CA GLU A 226 -16.41 10.29 -1.26
C GLU A 226 -15.77 11.50 -1.95
N HIS A 227 -14.50 11.81 -1.69
CA HIS A 227 -13.88 13.07 -2.09
C HIS A 227 -12.92 12.98 -3.29
N LEU A 228 -12.33 11.80 -3.56
CA LEU A 228 -11.34 11.67 -4.64
C LEU A 228 -12.01 11.87 -6.01
N GLN A 229 -11.54 12.86 -6.78
CA GLN A 229 -12.09 13.24 -8.09
C GLN A 229 -13.60 13.56 -8.09
N ALA A 230 -14.18 13.96 -6.95
CA ALA A 230 -15.60 14.25 -6.81
C ALA A 230 -15.85 15.69 -6.29
N ASP A 231 -16.75 16.42 -6.96
CA ASP A 231 -17.27 17.72 -6.50
C ASP A 231 -18.75 17.86 -6.88
N PRO A 232 -19.69 17.91 -5.91
CA PRO A 232 -19.46 17.75 -4.46
C PRO A 232 -19.05 16.31 -4.09
N PRO A 233 -18.54 16.07 -2.86
CA PRO A 233 -18.29 14.73 -2.35
C PRO A 233 -19.56 13.89 -2.39
N SER A 234 -19.45 12.61 -2.79
CA SER A 234 -20.62 11.76 -3.02
C SER A 234 -20.35 10.28 -2.76
N SER A 235 -21.33 9.63 -2.13
CA SER A 235 -21.39 8.17 -1.93
C SER A 235 -21.94 7.41 -3.15
N GLU A 236 -22.29 8.10 -4.24
CA GLU A 236 -22.88 7.49 -5.44
C GLU A 236 -21.90 7.35 -6.61
N THR A 237 -20.66 7.79 -6.42
CA THR A 237 -19.60 7.67 -7.43
C THR A 237 -19.36 6.19 -7.82
N PRO A 238 -18.88 5.89 -9.04
CA PRO A 238 -18.57 4.52 -9.44
C PRO A 238 -17.63 3.81 -8.45
N ARG A 239 -16.65 4.53 -7.91
CA ARG A 239 -15.73 4.02 -6.88
C ARG A 239 -16.46 3.70 -5.58
N ALA A 240 -17.36 4.57 -5.11
CA ALA A 240 -18.13 4.31 -3.90
C ALA A 240 -18.99 3.06 -4.04
N ARG A 241 -19.64 2.89 -5.20
CA ARG A 241 -20.42 1.68 -5.51
C ARG A 241 -19.55 0.42 -5.61
N LEU A 242 -18.33 0.54 -6.15
CA LEU A 242 -17.39 -0.58 -6.29
C LEU A 242 -17.02 -1.22 -4.93
N VAL A 243 -16.88 -0.43 -3.88
CA VAL A 243 -16.45 -0.92 -2.55
C VAL A 243 -17.58 -0.99 -1.52
N ALA A 244 -18.82 -0.68 -1.91
CA ALA A 244 -19.94 -0.54 -0.97
C ALA A 244 -20.25 -1.85 -0.22
N GLU A 245 -20.33 -2.97 -0.95
CA GLU A 245 -20.59 -4.29 -0.37
C GLU A 245 -19.45 -4.72 0.57
N ASP A 246 -18.20 -4.54 0.14
CA ASP A 246 -17.04 -4.87 0.96
C ASP A 246 -16.98 -4.05 2.26
N ILE A 247 -17.28 -2.75 2.18
CA ILE A 247 -17.32 -1.84 3.34
C ILE A 247 -18.41 -2.28 4.33
N GLU A 248 -19.59 -2.65 3.84
CA GLU A 248 -20.69 -3.07 4.71
C GLU A 248 -20.40 -4.43 5.37
N ALA A 249 -19.91 -5.40 4.59
CA ALA A 249 -19.48 -6.70 5.12
C ALA A 249 -18.36 -6.55 6.16
N LEU A 250 -17.42 -5.62 5.92
CA LEU A 250 -16.33 -5.31 6.84
C LEU A 250 -16.85 -4.69 8.15
N ARG A 251 -17.83 -3.77 8.07
CA ARG A 251 -18.47 -3.16 9.24
C ARG A 251 -19.16 -4.20 10.11
N ILE A 252 -19.99 -5.05 9.50
CA ILE A 252 -20.71 -6.13 10.20
C ILE A 252 -19.72 -7.08 10.89
N ARG A 253 -18.66 -7.49 10.19
CA ARG A 253 -17.63 -8.38 10.77
C ARG A 253 -16.92 -7.74 11.94
N ALA A 254 -16.59 -6.45 11.85
CA ALA A 254 -15.93 -5.72 12.93
C ALA A 254 -16.85 -5.59 14.14
N GLU A 255 -18.14 -5.33 13.95
CA GLU A 255 -19.12 -5.24 15.05
C GLU A 255 -19.23 -6.55 15.82
N VAL A 256 -19.36 -7.68 15.12
CA VAL A 256 -19.41 -9.01 15.75
C VAL A 256 -18.11 -9.30 16.52
N LEU A 257 -16.95 -9.04 15.90
CA LEU A 257 -15.66 -9.31 16.54
C LEU A 257 -15.41 -8.40 17.75
N HIS A 258 -15.72 -7.11 17.65
CA HIS A 258 -15.55 -6.17 18.76
C HIS A 258 -16.48 -6.52 19.93
N ALA A 259 -17.75 -6.85 19.66
CA ALA A 259 -18.68 -7.29 20.70
C ALA A 259 -18.19 -8.57 21.41
N ARG A 260 -17.64 -9.53 20.65
CA ARG A 260 -17.05 -10.75 21.22
C ARG A 260 -15.79 -10.46 22.05
N LEU A 261 -14.94 -9.53 21.61
CA LEU A 261 -13.77 -9.12 22.40
C LEU A 261 -14.18 -8.42 23.70
N ASP A 262 -15.20 -7.56 23.63
CA ASP A 262 -15.69 -6.82 24.78
C ASP A 262 -16.40 -7.72 25.81
N SER A 263 -17.01 -8.84 25.39
CA SER A 263 -17.62 -9.81 26.32
C SER A 263 -16.62 -10.55 27.20
N PHE A 264 -15.31 -10.45 26.93
CA PHE A 264 -14.26 -10.99 27.80
C PHE A 264 -13.67 -9.95 28.76
N ARG A 265 -14.09 -8.68 28.66
CA ARG A 265 -13.64 -7.59 29.53
C ARG A 265 -14.54 -7.37 30.75
N THR A 266 -15.67 -8.08 30.80
CA THR A 266 -16.62 -8.12 31.92
C THR A 266 -16.21 -9.17 32.93
#